data_AF-B0D353-F1
#
_entry.id   AF-B0D353-F1
#
_cell.length_a   1.000
_cell.length_b   1.000
_cell.length_c   1.000
_cell.angle_alpha   90.00
_cell.angle_beta   90.00
_cell.angle_gamma   90.00
#
_symmetry.space_group_name_H-M   'P 1'
#
loop_
_entity.id
_entity.type
_entity.pdbx_description
1 polymer ?
#
loop_
_entity_poly.entity_id
_entity_poly.type
_entity_poly.pdbx_seq_one_letter_code
_entity_poly.pdbx_strand_id
1 'polypeptide(L)'
;MGDLIDTCPLPVLHGASAFGTKLCFYSITKAGLILPEHIPCSLPYVIDTAPVDLWNYDILTDKGEAELRRIAEVITTECAQPPLDFFYAVHSGGVLGRES
;
A
#
# COMPACT_ATOMS: atom_id res chain seq x y z
N MET A 1 -3.84 -11.80 4.25
CA MET A 1 -3.70 -10.65 3.33
C MET A 1 -5.01 -10.26 2.66
N GLY A 2 -5.85 -11.22 2.22
CA GLY A 2 -7.11 -10.91 1.51
C GLY A 2 -8.00 -9.88 2.22
N ASP A 3 -8.26 -10.08 3.51
CA ASP A 3 -9.06 -9.16 4.34
C ASP A 3 -8.51 -7.70 4.33
N LEU A 4 -7.19 -7.52 4.33
CA LEU A 4 -6.58 -6.19 4.29
C LEU A 4 -6.66 -5.54 2.89
N ILE A 5 -6.63 -6.34 1.83
CA ILE A 5 -6.79 -5.85 0.45
C ILE A 5 -8.23 -5.41 0.23
N ASP A 6 -9.20 -6.17 0.71
CA ASP A 6 -10.63 -5.89 0.53
C ASP A 6 -11.08 -4.66 1.35
N THR A 7 -10.55 -4.50 2.56
CA THR A 7 -10.90 -3.39 3.46
C THR A 7 -10.10 -2.10 3.21
N CYS A 8 -9.00 -2.17 2.45
CA CYS A 8 -8.23 -0.97 2.12
C CYS A 8 -9.08 0.00 1.27
N PRO A 9 -9.22 1.29 1.64
CA PRO A 9 -9.99 2.24 0.84
C PRO A 9 -9.29 2.63 -0.47
N LEU A 10 -7.98 2.35 -0.60
CA LEU A 10 -7.17 2.71 -1.75
C LEU A 10 -7.22 1.62 -2.84
N PRO A 11 -7.04 1.98 -4.13
CA PRO A 11 -6.96 1.01 -5.22
C PRO A 11 -5.72 0.10 -5.13
N VAL A 12 -4.70 0.55 -4.39
CA VAL A 12 -3.47 -0.19 -4.09
C VAL A 12 -3.19 -0.19 -2.60
N LEU A 13 -2.85 -1.35 -2.07
CA LEU A 13 -2.35 -1.52 -0.71
C LEU A 13 -0.83 -1.39 -0.72
N HIS A 14 -0.31 -0.32 -0.13
CA HIS A 14 1.13 -0.15 0.08
C HIS A 14 1.60 -1.01 1.26
N GLY A 15 2.68 -1.75 1.07
CA GLY A 15 3.28 -2.63 2.07
C GLY A 15 4.79 -2.41 2.19
N ALA A 16 5.32 -2.74 3.37
CA ALA A 16 6.74 -2.76 3.62
C ALA A 16 7.10 -3.98 4.47
N SER A 17 8.20 -4.65 4.11
CA SER A 17 8.85 -5.66 4.93
C SER A 17 10.18 -5.12 5.46
N ALA A 18 10.57 -5.58 6.65
CA ALA A 18 11.79 -5.15 7.31
C ALA A 18 12.63 -6.35 7.75
N PHE A 19 13.95 -6.29 7.51
CA PHE A 19 14.93 -7.22 8.06
C PHE A 19 16.10 -6.42 8.61
N GLY A 20 16.18 -6.31 9.94
CA GLY A 20 17.10 -5.36 10.57
C GLY A 20 16.80 -3.93 10.14
N THR A 21 17.80 -3.23 9.59
CA THR A 21 17.64 -1.85 9.07
C THR A 21 17.19 -1.81 7.61
N LYS A 22 17.15 -2.97 6.93
CA LYS A 22 16.77 -3.04 5.52
C LYS A 22 15.27 -3.05 5.37
N LEU A 23 14.78 -2.23 4.45
CA LEU A 23 13.38 -2.12 4.06
C LEU A 23 13.21 -2.58 2.61
N CYS A 24 12.11 -3.28 2.38
CA CYS A 24 11.58 -3.59 1.06
C CYS A 24 10.17 -3.04 0.97
N PHE A 25 9.88 -2.24 -0.06
CA PHE A 25 8.56 -1.68 -0.32
C PHE A 25 7.90 -2.41 -1.48
N TYR A 26 6.60 -2.65 -1.36
CA TYR A 26 5.79 -3.26 -2.41
C TYR A 26 4.37 -2.70 -2.39
N SER A 27 3.62 -2.95 -3.45
CA SER A 27 2.20 -2.64 -3.54
C SER A 27 1.42 -3.87 -3.96
N ILE A 28 0.17 -3.95 -3.50
CA ILE A 28 -0.76 -5.01 -3.88
C ILE A 28 -2.01 -4.37 -4.47
N THR A 29 -2.39 -4.76 -5.68
CA THR A 29 -3.65 -4.30 -6.28
C THR A 29 -4.84 -5.04 -5.69
N LYS A 30 -6.05 -4.54 -5.91
CA LYS A 30 -7.29 -5.26 -5.55
C LYS A 30 -7.39 -6.67 -6.17
N ALA A 31 -6.74 -6.89 -7.31
CA ALA A 31 -6.68 -8.20 -7.97
C ALA A 31 -5.65 -9.15 -7.34
N GLY A 32 -4.94 -8.72 -6.29
CA GLY A 32 -3.89 -9.50 -5.63
C GLY A 32 -2.54 -9.49 -6.35
N LEU A 33 -2.36 -8.64 -7.38
CA LEU A 33 -1.07 -8.50 -8.06
C LEU A 33 -0.10 -7.74 -7.15
N ILE A 34 1.03 -8.35 -6.82
CA ILE A 34 2.10 -7.75 -6.02
C ILE A 34 3.15 -7.14 -6.95
N LEU A 35 3.53 -5.90 -6.69
CA LEU A 35 4.58 -5.17 -7.40
C LEU A 35 5.66 -4.68 -6.44
N PRO A 36 6.95 -4.75 -6.80
CA PRO A 36 7.48 -5.36 -8.03
C PRO A 36 7.29 -6.89 -8.05
N GLU A 37 7.31 -7.47 -9.25
CA GLU A 37 6.98 -8.88 -9.47
C GLU A 37 7.92 -9.80 -8.68
N HIS A 38 7.33 -10.70 -7.91
CA HIS A 38 8.04 -11.61 -7.02
C HIS A 38 8.73 -12.74 -7.82
N ILE A 39 10.02 -13.00 -7.56
CA ILE A 39 10.73 -14.15 -8.15
C ILE A 39 10.18 -15.45 -7.52
N PRO A 40 9.74 -16.45 -8.31
CA PRO A 40 9.11 -17.65 -7.77
C PRO A 40 10.03 -18.43 -6.81
N CYS A 41 9.43 -18.88 -5.71
CA CYS A 41 10.07 -19.60 -4.61
C CYS A 41 10.79 -20.89 -5.03
N SER A 42 11.97 -21.16 -4.47
CA SER A 42 12.61 -22.48 -4.49
C SER A 42 12.52 -23.15 -3.11
N LEU A 43 12.09 -24.41 -3.07
CA LEU A 43 11.55 -25.11 -1.89
C LEU A 43 12.47 -25.41 -0.67
N PRO A 44 13.82 -25.28 -0.67
CA PRO A 44 14.58 -25.67 0.51
C PRO A 44 14.83 -24.57 1.56
N TYR A 45 14.45 -23.30 1.34
CA TYR A 45 14.78 -22.20 2.25
C TYR A 45 13.55 -21.46 2.78
N VAL A 46 13.63 -20.93 4.01
CA VAL A 46 12.64 -20.00 4.57
C VAL A 46 12.62 -18.76 3.67
N ILE A 47 11.51 -18.53 2.98
CA ILE A 47 11.38 -17.46 1.98
C ILE A 47 10.10 -16.67 2.24
N ASP A 48 10.09 -15.98 3.38
CA ASP A 48 9.47 -14.66 3.50
C ASP A 48 10.52 -13.61 3.15
N THR A 49 11.14 -13.76 1.98
CA THR A 49 12.26 -12.93 1.55
C THR A 49 11.85 -12.30 0.24
N ALA A 50 11.45 -11.03 0.32
CA ALA A 50 11.44 -10.17 -0.86
C ALA A 50 12.78 -10.33 -1.61
N PRO A 51 12.80 -10.39 -2.96
CA PRO A 51 14.02 -10.57 -3.74
C PRO A 51 15.17 -9.71 -3.21
N VAL A 52 16.42 -10.21 -3.27
CA VAL A 52 17.59 -9.52 -2.70
C VAL A 52 17.70 -8.06 -3.19
N ASP A 53 17.29 -7.83 -4.44
CA ASP A 53 17.24 -6.54 -5.13
C ASP A 53 16.09 -5.64 -4.68
N LEU A 54 15.29 -6.03 -3.68
CA LEU A 54 14.23 -5.20 -3.11
C LEU A 54 14.58 -4.66 -1.72
N TRP A 55 15.60 -5.23 -1.06
CA TRP A 55 16.15 -4.75 0.21
C TRP A 55 17.10 -3.55 0.01
N ASN A 56 16.73 -2.63 -0.88
CA ASN A 56 17.61 -1.56 -1.36
C ASN A 56 17.59 -0.32 -0.48
N TYR A 57 16.65 -0.26 0.47
CA TYR A 57 16.50 0.86 1.37
C TYR A 57 17.02 0.49 2.74
N ASP A 58 17.82 1.37 3.31
CA ASP A 58 18.27 1.27 4.70
C ASP A 58 17.68 2.43 5.48
N ILE A 59 16.85 2.13 6.49
CA ILE A 59 16.14 3.15 7.25
C ILE A 59 17.07 4.12 7.97
N LEU A 60 18.33 3.75 8.21
CA LEU A 60 19.32 4.62 8.83
C LEU A 60 19.93 5.63 7.84
N THR A 61 19.59 5.54 6.56
CA THR A 61 20.02 6.49 5.53
C THR A 61 18.90 7.48 5.24
N ASP A 62 19.25 8.73 4.91
CA ASP A 62 18.28 9.75 4.51
C ASP A 62 17.36 9.28 3.38
N LYS A 63 17.89 8.48 2.45
CA LYS A 63 17.11 7.90 1.35
C LYS A 63 16.05 6.91 1.85
N GLY A 64 16.40 6.04 2.79
CA GLY A 64 15.47 5.05 3.33
C GLY A 64 14.38 5.69 4.18
N GLU A 65 14.76 6.66 5.00
CA GLU A 65 13.85 7.47 5.80
C GLU A 65 12.87 8.27 4.91
N ALA A 66 13.39 8.97 3.91
CA ALA A 66 12.59 9.75 2.98
C ALA A 66 11.59 8.88 2.20
N GLU A 67 11.98 7.68 1.78
CA GLU A 67 11.06 6.79 1.04
C GLU A 67 9.94 6.24 1.94
N LEU A 68 10.26 5.86 3.19
CA LEU A 68 9.25 5.45 4.15
C LEU A 68 8.25 6.59 4.41
N ARG A 69 8.77 7.80 4.63
CA ARG A 69 7.95 9.00 4.85
C ARG A 69 7.06 9.29 3.65
N ARG A 70 7.60 9.25 2.44
CA ARG A 70 6.86 9.46 1.18
C ARG A 70 5.68 8.49 1.06
N ILE A 71 5.88 7.22 1.37
CA ILE A 71 4.80 6.21 1.31
C ILE A 71 3.72 6.49 2.37
N ALA A 72 4.12 6.84 3.60
CA ALA A 72 3.17 7.23 4.63
C ALA A 72 2.35 8.46 4.24
N GLU A 73 3.00 9.48 3.67
CA GLU A 73 2.34 10.69 3.17
C GLU A 73 1.33 10.37 2.06
N VAL A 74 1.69 9.51 1.09
CA VAL A 74 0.75 9.04 0.06
C VAL A 74 -0.48 8.39 0.70
N ILE A 75 -0.28 7.44 1.62
CA ILE A 75 -1.39 6.74 2.28
C ILE A 75 -2.30 7.74 3.00
N THR A 76 -1.73 8.64 3.80
CA THR A 76 -2.52 9.61 4.56
C THR A 76 -3.26 10.61 3.68
N THR A 77 -2.63 11.07 2.59
CA THR A 77 -3.22 12.03 1.66
C THR A 77 -4.38 11.41 0.90
N GLU A 78 -4.18 10.22 0.33
CA GLU A 78 -5.20 9.54 -0.46
C GLU A 78 -6.37 9.07 0.41
N CYS A 79 -6.11 8.61 1.64
CA CYS A 79 -7.18 8.26 2.59
C CYS A 79 -7.93 9.48 3.13
N ALA A 80 -7.32 10.67 3.13
CA ALA A 80 -7.99 11.91 3.54
C ALA A 80 -8.85 12.51 2.42
N GLN A 81 -8.63 12.12 1.16
CA GLN A 81 -9.53 12.50 0.07
C GLN A 81 -10.81 11.66 0.17
N PRO A 82 -12.00 12.28 0.10
CA PRO A 82 -13.22 11.52 -0.04
C PRO A 82 -13.16 10.72 -1.35
N PRO A 83 -13.63 9.46 -1.37
CA PRO A 83 -13.57 8.63 -2.56
C PRO A 83 -14.25 9.34 -3.73
N LEU A 84 -13.74 9.15 -4.96
CA LEU A 84 -14.29 9.81 -6.16
C LEU A 84 -15.80 9.53 -6.34
N ASP A 85 -16.29 8.40 -5.84
CA ASP A 85 -17.72 8.03 -5.80
C ASP A 85 -18.56 9.01 -4.97
N PHE A 86 -17.95 9.64 -3.96
CA PHE A 86 -18.58 10.66 -3.13
C PHE A 86 -18.87 11.93 -3.94
N PHE A 87 -17.98 12.31 -4.86
CA PHE A 87 -18.21 13.46 -5.74
C PHE A 87 -19.27 13.17 -6.82
N TYR A 88 -19.34 11.94 -7.34
CA TYR A 88 -20.42 11.52 -8.25
C TYR A 88 -21.78 11.55 -7.56
N ALA A 89 -21.89 11.10 -6.30
CA ALA A 89 -23.14 11.18 -5.54
C ALA A 89 -23.60 12.63 -5.30
N VAL A 90 -22.66 13.55 -5.02
CA VAL A 90 -22.96 14.97 -4.81
C VAL A 90 -23.37 15.68 -6.11
N HIS A 91 -22.75 15.36 -7.25
CA HIS A 91 -23.14 15.93 -8.56
C HIS A 91 -24.44 15.35 -9.12
N SER A 92 -24.91 14.20 -8.62
CA SER A 92 -26.14 13.55 -9.09
C SER A 92 -27.41 14.00 -8.35
N GLY A 93 -27.32 14.96 -7.42
CA GLY A 93 -28.50 15.61 -6.83
C GLY A 93 -29.31 14.75 -5.84
N GLY A 94 -28.67 13.85 -5.09
CA GLY A 94 -29.32 13.11 -4.02
C GLY A 94 -29.54 13.96 -2.77
N VAL A 95 -30.75 14.49 -2.60
CA VAL A 95 -31.20 15.14 -1.35
C VAL A 95 -31.15 14.13 -0.20
N LEU A 96 -30.20 14.27 0.72
CA LEU A 96 -30.24 13.56 2.00
C LEU A 96 -31.24 14.31 2.90
N GLY A 97 -32.39 13.67 3.13
CA GLY A 97 -33.47 14.19 3.97
C GLY A 97 -33.02 14.44 5.41
N ARG A 98 -33.62 15.47 6.03
CA ARG A 98 -33.51 15.80 7.45
C ARG A 98 -33.84 14.60 8.33
N GLU A 99 -32.95 14.28 9.26
CA GLU A 99 -33.32 13.53 10.47
C GLU A 99 -33.91 14.50 11.51
N SER A 100 -34.90 13.98 12.24
CA SER A 100 -35.88 14.70 13.06
C SER A 100 -35.37 15.09 14.45
#